data_AF-A0A2T2UW52-F1
#
_entry.id   AF-A0A2T2UW52-F1
#
_cell.length_a   1.000
_cell.length_b   1.000
_cell.length_c   1.000
_cell.angle_alpha   90.00
_cell.angle_beta   90.00
_cell.angle_gamma   90.00
#
_symmetry.space_group_name_H-M   'P 1'
#
loop_
_entity.id
_entity.type
_entity.pdbx_description
1 polymer ?
#
loop_
_entity_poly.entity_id
_entity_poly.type
_entity_poly.pdbx_seq_one_letter_code
_entity_poly.pdbx_strand_id
1 'polypeptide(L)'
;MVGGQQCLNETGLQHIGVVQPPEAHVLKRLRRYGDSLDEGENHATALAKERDVPLLIEERAGRRAARALGGESTGVAGLIDRARQQGDLSFSEARDRWRILLDNTESRRRCTGHSFGLNRAVRSY
;
A
#
# COMPACT_ATOMS: atom_id res chain seq x y z
N MET A 1 -15.81 -10.48 20.84
CA MET A 1 -15.79 -9.06 21.29
C MET A 1 -14.44 -8.50 20.90
N VAL A 2 -14.39 -7.54 19.98
CA VAL A 2 -13.14 -6.94 19.50
C VAL A 2 -12.87 -5.70 20.36
N GLY A 3 -11.79 -5.72 21.14
CA GLY A 3 -11.31 -4.55 21.86
C GLY A 3 -10.55 -3.64 20.90
N GLY A 4 -11.18 -2.54 20.49
CA GLY A 4 -10.51 -1.49 19.74
C GLY A 4 -10.00 -0.41 20.67
N GLN A 5 -8.69 -0.17 20.73
CA GLN A 5 -8.13 1.06 21.27
C GLN A 5 -8.05 2.10 20.15
N GLN A 6 -8.67 3.25 20.37
CA GLN A 6 -8.64 4.39 19.45
C GLN A 6 -7.49 5.32 19.77
N CYS A 7 -6.70 5.69 18.76
CA CYS A 7 -6.29 7.08 18.52
C CYS A 7 -5.57 7.23 17.16
N LEU A 8 -6.04 8.19 16.34
CA LEU A 8 -5.34 9.39 15.84
C LEU A 8 -6.41 10.31 15.19
N ASN A 9 -6.33 11.61 15.42
CA ASN A 9 -7.32 12.65 15.07
C ASN A 9 -6.74 13.68 14.07
N GLU A 10 -7.63 14.43 13.40
CA GLU A 10 -7.44 15.51 12.40
C GLU A 10 -6.45 15.26 11.23
N THR A 11 -5.63 14.19 11.24
CA THR A 11 -4.39 14.10 10.45
C THR A 11 -4.02 12.69 9.94
N GLY A 12 -4.86 11.66 10.13
CA GLY A 12 -4.48 10.31 9.71
C GLY A 12 -5.25 9.17 10.37
N LEU A 13 -4.61 7.99 10.42
CA LEU A 13 -5.16 6.66 10.75
C LEU A 13 -6.24 6.68 11.86
N GLN A 14 -7.50 6.57 11.46
CA GLN A 14 -8.64 6.79 12.36
C GLN A 14 -8.98 5.58 13.24
N HIS A 15 -8.56 4.39 12.82
CA HIS A 15 -8.90 3.14 13.48
C HIS A 15 -7.75 2.15 13.40
N ILE A 16 -7.33 1.64 14.55
CA ILE A 16 -6.48 0.47 14.66
C ILE A 16 -7.33 -0.64 15.26
N GLY A 17 -7.62 -1.66 14.45
CA GLY A 17 -8.32 -2.85 14.89
C GLY A 17 -7.35 -4.00 15.02
N VAL A 18 -7.39 -4.72 16.15
CA VAL A 18 -6.79 -6.06 16.21
C VAL A 18 -7.77 -7.01 15.55
N VAL A 19 -7.33 -7.61 14.46
CA VAL A 19 -8.13 -8.51 13.63
C VAL A 19 -7.63 -9.94 13.79
N GLN A 20 -8.56 -10.89 13.77
CA GLN A 20 -8.22 -12.30 13.64
C GLN A 20 -7.63 -12.53 12.25
N PRO A 21 -6.62 -13.40 12.12
CA PRO A 21 -6.11 -13.78 10.81
C PRO A 21 -7.23 -14.44 9.99
N PRO A 22 -7.33 -14.14 8.69
CA PRO A 22 -8.34 -14.70 7.81
C PRO A 22 -8.21 -16.21 7.68
N GLU A 23 -9.29 -16.87 7.26
CA GLU A 23 -9.32 -18.33 7.20
C GLU A 23 -8.18 -18.93 6.36
N ALA A 24 -7.62 -20.05 6.83
CA ALA A 24 -6.46 -20.72 6.25
C ALA A 24 -6.62 -21.06 4.76
N HIS A 25 -7.85 -21.27 4.29
CA HIS A 25 -8.14 -21.57 2.89
C HIS A 25 -7.87 -20.37 1.96
N VAL A 26 -8.06 -19.13 2.43
CA VAL A 26 -7.75 -17.90 1.67
C VAL A 26 -6.25 -17.72 1.55
N LEU A 27 -5.52 -17.95 2.65
CA LEU A 27 -4.06 -17.89 2.69
C LEU A 27 -3.40 -18.94 1.78
N LYS A 28 -3.98 -20.14 1.68
CA LYS A 28 -3.48 -21.19 0.79
C LYS A 28 -3.56 -20.82 -0.70
N ARG A 29 -4.55 -20.02 -1.13
CA ARG A 29 -4.59 -19.47 -2.50
C ARG A 29 -3.52 -18.40 -2.69
N LEU A 30 -3.29 -17.55 -1.69
CA LEU A 30 -2.31 -16.47 -1.76
C LEU A 30 -0.88 -16.95 -1.92
N ARG A 31 -0.52 -18.05 -1.27
CA ARG A 31 0.81 -18.69 -1.42
C ARG A 31 1.17 -19.03 -2.87
N ARG A 32 0.19 -19.17 -3.78
CA ARG A 32 0.44 -19.40 -5.21
C ARG A 32 0.94 -18.15 -5.95
N TYR A 33 0.78 -16.97 -5.38
CA TYR A 33 1.18 -15.69 -5.98
C TYR A 33 2.57 -15.22 -5.54
N GLY A 34 3.26 -16.04 -4.76
CA GLY A 34 4.72 -16.01 -4.61
C GLY A 34 5.17 -16.16 -3.17
N ASP A 35 6.29 -16.87 -3.00
CA ASP A 35 7.11 -16.94 -1.78
C ASP A 35 7.74 -15.58 -1.38
N SER A 36 7.35 -14.49 -2.05
CA SER A 36 7.91 -13.15 -1.84
C SER A 36 7.05 -12.26 -0.93
N LEU A 37 5.82 -12.67 -0.61
CA LEU A 37 5.00 -11.93 0.36
C LEU A 37 5.28 -12.46 1.75
N ASP A 38 5.57 -11.55 2.67
CA ASP A 38 5.63 -11.93 4.06
C ASP A 38 4.24 -12.37 4.57
N GLU A 39 4.22 -12.98 5.75
CA GLU A 39 3.00 -13.46 6.36
C GLU A 39 2.00 -12.31 6.63
N GLY A 40 2.49 -11.12 6.96
CA GLY A 40 1.66 -9.94 7.22
C GLY A 40 0.95 -9.44 5.97
N GLU A 41 1.63 -9.36 4.84
CA GLU A 41 1.06 -8.95 3.55
C GLU A 41 0.04 -9.95 3.04
N ASN A 42 0.29 -11.24 3.24
CA ASN A 42 -0.69 -12.29 2.93
C ASN A 42 -1.95 -12.14 3.78
N HIS A 43 -1.81 -11.95 5.09
CA HIS A 43 -2.95 -11.73 5.98
C HIS A 43 -3.72 -10.45 5.62
N ALA A 44 -3.02 -9.34 5.38
CA ALA A 44 -3.65 -8.07 5.01
C ALA A 44 -4.42 -8.18 3.69
N THR A 45 -3.84 -8.87 2.70
CA THR A 45 -4.49 -9.07 1.39
C THR A 45 -5.73 -9.96 1.51
N ALA A 46 -5.62 -11.07 2.24
CA ALA A 46 -6.75 -11.97 2.48
C ALA A 46 -7.88 -11.26 3.25
N LEU A 47 -7.53 -10.49 4.28
CA LEU A 47 -8.49 -9.76 5.08
C LEU A 47 -9.18 -8.65 4.29
N ALA A 48 -8.45 -7.90 3.48
CA ALA A 48 -9.03 -6.87 2.61
C ALA A 48 -10.04 -7.50 1.62
N LYS A 49 -9.73 -8.69 1.09
CA LYS A 49 -10.66 -9.42 0.22
C LYS A 49 -11.89 -9.93 0.96
N GLU A 50 -11.72 -10.49 2.16
CA GLU A 50 -12.84 -10.98 2.99
C GLU A 50 -13.79 -9.85 3.37
N ARG A 51 -13.24 -8.67 3.66
CA ARG A 51 -13.99 -7.47 4.05
C ARG A 51 -14.50 -6.64 2.87
N ASP A 52 -14.13 -7.01 1.65
CA ASP A 52 -14.41 -6.28 0.41
C ASP A 52 -14.01 -4.79 0.49
N VAL A 53 -12.80 -4.53 0.99
CA VAL A 53 -12.24 -3.17 1.13
C VAL A 53 -10.97 -3.01 0.28
N PRO A 54 -10.68 -1.79 -0.21
CA PRO A 54 -9.42 -1.52 -0.91
C PRO A 54 -8.20 -1.72 -0.02
N LEU A 55 -7.15 -2.34 -0.55
CA LEU A 55 -5.89 -2.54 0.16
C LEU A 55 -4.88 -1.43 -0.16
N LEU A 56 -4.31 -0.79 0.87
CA LEU A 56 -3.13 0.07 0.72
C LEU A 56 -1.87 -0.79 0.81
N ILE A 57 -1.10 -0.90 -0.27
CA ILE A 57 0.12 -1.72 -0.31
C ILE A 57 1.17 -1.12 -1.27
N GLU A 58 2.37 -0.92 -0.73
CA GLU A 58 3.50 -0.34 -1.46
C GLU A 58 4.26 -1.37 -2.30
N GLU A 59 4.27 -2.63 -1.84
CA GLU A 59 5.04 -3.67 -2.49
C GLU A 59 4.39 -4.11 -3.81
N ARG A 60 5.23 -4.25 -4.84
CA ARG A 60 4.79 -4.69 -6.18
C ARG A 60 4.23 -6.11 -6.13
N ALA A 61 4.85 -7.00 -5.37
CA ALA A 61 4.35 -8.36 -5.20
C ALA A 61 2.96 -8.34 -4.56
N GLY A 62 2.78 -7.53 -3.52
CA GLY A 62 1.52 -7.38 -2.80
C GLY A 62 0.38 -6.91 -3.70
N ARG A 63 0.63 -5.86 -4.50
CA ARG A 63 -0.34 -5.39 -5.51
C ARG A 63 -0.72 -6.46 -6.53
N ARG A 64 0.23 -7.30 -6.97
CA ARG A 64 -0.08 -8.39 -7.90
C ARG A 64 -0.99 -9.43 -7.24
N ALA A 65 -0.70 -9.82 -6.00
CA ALA A 65 -1.51 -10.79 -5.28
C ALA A 65 -2.94 -10.28 -5.02
N ALA A 66 -3.09 -9.03 -4.59
CA ALA A 66 -4.40 -8.40 -4.40
C ALA A 66 -5.24 -8.41 -5.69
N ARG A 67 -4.64 -8.01 -6.82
CA ARG A 67 -5.30 -8.05 -8.14
C ARG A 67 -5.67 -9.46 -8.55
N ALA A 68 -4.81 -10.44 -8.30
CA ALA A 68 -5.07 -11.82 -8.68
C ALA A 68 -6.23 -12.46 -7.89
N LEU A 69 -6.52 -11.94 -6.69
CA LEU A 69 -7.72 -12.29 -5.92
C LEU A 69 -8.96 -11.49 -6.31
N GLY A 70 -8.87 -10.62 -7.33
CA GLY A 70 -9.97 -9.72 -7.71
C GLY A 70 -10.28 -8.71 -6.61
N GLY A 71 -9.27 -8.23 -5.89
CA GLY A 71 -9.38 -7.12 -4.94
C GLY A 71 -8.78 -5.83 -5.52
N GLU A 72 -9.25 -4.70 -5.03
CA GLU A 72 -8.65 -3.40 -5.35
C GLU A 72 -7.43 -3.12 -4.47
N SER A 73 -6.39 -2.53 -5.06
CA SER A 73 -5.19 -2.14 -4.32
C SER A 73 -4.65 -0.80 -4.81
N THR A 74 -4.18 0.04 -3.90
CA THR A 74 -3.49 1.30 -4.22
C THR A 74 -2.20 1.43 -3.40
N GLY A 75 -1.29 2.29 -3.84
CA GLY A 75 -0.18 2.80 -3.01
C GLY A 75 -0.45 4.24 -2.58
N VAL A 76 0.44 4.81 -1.77
CA VAL A 76 0.44 6.19 -1.30
C VAL A 76 0.46 7.18 -2.47
N ALA A 77 1.24 6.89 -3.51
CA ALA A 77 1.22 7.66 -4.76
C ALA A 77 -0.21 7.77 -5.35
N GLY A 78 -0.90 6.63 -5.46
CA GLY A 78 -2.27 6.61 -5.97
C GLY A 78 -3.27 7.31 -5.04
N LEU A 79 -3.02 7.30 -3.73
CA LEU A 79 -3.82 8.06 -2.77
C LEU A 79 -3.64 9.57 -2.96
N ILE A 80 -2.41 10.05 -3.15
CA ILE A 80 -2.14 11.48 -3.40
C ILE A 80 -2.86 11.94 -4.66
N ASP A 81 -2.76 11.17 -5.75
CA ASP A 81 -3.40 11.52 -7.01
C ASP A 81 -4.92 11.51 -6.91
N ARG A 82 -5.49 10.52 -6.22
CA ARG A 82 -6.93 10.42 -5.99
C ARG A 82 -7.45 11.58 -5.15
N ALA A 83 -6.78 11.90 -4.04
CA ALA A 83 -7.15 13.03 -3.18
C ALA A 83 -7.12 14.36 -3.96
N ARG A 84 -6.13 14.55 -4.84
CA ARG A 84 -6.10 15.71 -5.75
C ARG A 84 -7.28 15.73 -6.72
N GLN A 85 -7.61 14.59 -7.33
CA GLN A 85 -8.72 14.47 -8.27
C GLN A 85 -10.09 14.71 -7.59
N GLN A 86 -10.20 14.38 -6.31
CA GLN A 86 -11.41 14.56 -5.51
C GLN A 86 -11.52 15.97 -4.91
N GLY A 87 -10.47 16.78 -5.00
CA GLY A 87 -10.43 18.14 -4.43
C GLY A 87 -10.05 18.18 -2.95
N ASP A 88 -9.70 17.05 -2.35
CA ASP A 88 -9.21 16.95 -0.96
C ASP A 88 -7.81 17.56 -0.80
N LEU A 89 -7.04 17.60 -1.89
CA LEU A 89 -5.76 18.30 -1.95
C LEU A 89 -5.75 19.28 -3.12
N SER A 90 -5.29 20.50 -2.87
CA SER A 90 -4.90 21.41 -3.93
C SER A 90 -3.70 20.85 -4.72
N PHE A 91 -3.46 21.40 -5.92
CA PHE A 91 -2.29 21.03 -6.71
C PHE A 91 -0.97 21.25 -5.96
N SER A 92 -0.86 22.36 -5.21
CA SER A 92 0.35 22.66 -4.43
C SER A 92 0.56 21.62 -3.33
N GLU A 93 -0.49 21.27 -2.58
CA GLU A 93 -0.39 20.28 -1.52
C GLU A 93 -0.05 18.90 -2.09
N ALA A 94 -0.71 18.47 -3.17
CA ALA A 94 -0.41 17.21 -3.82
C ALA A 94 1.05 17.15 -4.31
N ARG A 95 1.56 18.23 -4.91
CA ARG A 95 2.97 18.35 -5.32
C ARG A 95 3.91 18.22 -4.12
N ASP A 96 3.60 18.88 -3.01
CA ASP A 96 4.43 18.84 -1.82
C ASP A 96 4.46 17.44 -1.19
N ARG A 97 3.33 16.72 -1.18
CA ARG A 97 3.26 15.30 -0.78
C ARG A 97 4.05 14.39 -1.71
N TRP A 98 3.96 14.61 -3.02
CA TRP A 98 4.74 13.88 -4.02
C TRP A 98 6.25 14.07 -3.82
N ARG A 99 6.71 15.28 -3.53
CA ARG A 99 8.11 15.56 -3.20
C ARG A 99 8.57 14.74 -1.99
N ILE A 100 7.81 14.77 -0.90
CA ILE A 100 8.12 13.99 0.31
C ILE A 100 8.20 12.49 -0.01
N LEU A 101 7.27 11.98 -0.82
CA LEU A 101 7.27 10.56 -1.21
C LEU A 101 8.54 10.20 -2.00
N LEU A 102 8.94 11.04 -2.95
CA LEU A 102 10.13 10.81 -3.79
C LEU A 102 11.43 10.90 -2.99
N ASP A 103 11.60 11.91 -2.13
CA ASP A 103 12.82 12.10 -1.32
C ASP A 103 13.09 10.90 -0.40
N ASN A 104 12.02 10.32 0.15
CA ASN A 104 12.10 9.10 0.98
C ASN A 104 12.44 7.85 0.16
N THR A 105 12.06 7.80 -1.12
CA THR A 105 12.39 6.65 -1.99
C THR A 105 13.86 6.66 -2.42
N GLU A 106 14.45 7.82 -2.67
CA GLU A 106 15.87 7.95 -3.03
C GLU A 106 16.80 7.60 -1.86
N SER A 107 16.37 7.94 -0.64
CA SER A 107 17.08 7.59 0.59
C SER A 107 17.11 6.07 0.83
N ARG A 108 16.00 5.36 0.55
CA ARG A 108 15.95 3.89 0.62
C ARG A 108 16.84 3.19 -0.40
N ARG A 109 16.96 3.71 -1.63
CA ARG A 109 17.84 3.14 -2.68
C ARG A 109 19.33 3.24 -2.34
N ARG A 110 19.73 4.23 -1.54
CA ARG A 110 21.13 4.35 -1.06
C ARG A 110 21.48 3.32 0.01
N CYS A 111 20.52 2.84 0.79
CA CYS A 111 20.76 1.80 1.80
C CYS A 111 20.72 0.38 1.23
N THR A 112 20.07 0.14 0.08
CA THR A 112 20.03 -1.17 -0.60
C THR A 112 21.07 -1.29 -1.71
N GLY A 113 22.29 -0.78 -1.47
CA GLY A 113 23.40 -0.81 -2.41
C GLY A 113 23.95 -2.21 -2.66
N HIS A 114 23.26 -2.97 -3.52
CA HIS A 114 23.89 -3.83 -4.52
C HIS A 114 23.24 -3.52 -5.87
N SER A 115 23.91 -2.60 -6.58
CA SER A 115 24.07 -2.49 -8.03
C SER A 115 22.94 -3.00 -8.93
N PHE A 116 22.07 -2.11 -9.39
CA PHE A 116 21.58 -2.17 -10.78
C PHE A 116 21.29 -0.75 -11.26
N GLY A 117 22.21 -0.23 -12.08
CA GLY A 117 22.05 1.06 -12.72
C GLY A 117 20.89 1.02 -13.71
N LEU A 118 20.03 2.03 -13.71
CA LEU A 118 19.10 2.27 -14.80
C LEU A 118 18.95 3.76 -15.09
N ASN A 119 19.02 4.01 -16.39
CA ASN A 119 19.04 5.28 -17.07
C ASN A 119 17.82 6.15 -16.79
N ARG A 120 18.11 7.45 -16.77
CA ARG A 120 17.19 8.58 -16.72
C ARG A 120 16.31 8.59 -17.99
N ALA A 121 14.99 8.61 -17.82
CA ALA A 121 14.07 9.10 -18.84
C ALA A 121 12.82 9.66 -18.17
N VAL A 122 12.86 10.94 -17.85
CA VAL A 122 11.66 11.74 -17.56
C VAL A 122 11.06 12.10 -18.92
N ARG A 123 9.85 11.63 -19.20
CA ARG A 123 9.00 12.18 -20.27
C ARG A 123 7.75 12.76 -19.61
N SER A 124 7.65 14.07 -19.71
CA SER A 124 6.47 14.86 -19.40
C SER A 124 5.31 14.52 -20.33
N TYR A 125 4.11 14.43 -19.77
CA TYR A 125 2.86 14.81 -20.42
C TYR A 125 2.01 15.54 -19.38
#